data_AF-W0V5W9-F1
#
_entry.id   AF-W0V5W9-F1
#
_cell.length_a   1.000
_cell.length_b   1.000
_cell.length_c   1.000
_cell.angle_alpha   90.00
_cell.angle_beta   90.00
_cell.angle_gamma   90.00
#
_symmetry.space_group_name_H-M   'P 1'
#
loop_
_entity.id
_entity.type
_entity.pdbx_description
1 polymer ?
#
loop_
_entity_poly.entity_id
_entity_poly.type
_entity_poly.pdbx_seq_one_letter_code
_entity_poly.pdbx_strand_id
1 'polypeptide(L)'
;MTSPSVLRQVALGLCWGLPTYGVGVLALLLGKLMLPHHLWGADAGAAMFEREMPVFQLFFWGVIYAPIFETFVGQLLPLEILRRFGARRALCIAAGALVWGAGHYLYGGMLHGLVAAASGALLSYIYLRYREPGVALAYSTATIAHACSNALVLIVNYLGLTM
;
A
#
# COMPACT_ATOMS: atom_id res chain seq x y z
N MET A 1 12.50 21.69 14.39
CA MET A 1 12.67 21.32 12.97
C MET A 1 11.54 21.96 12.20
N THR A 2 11.82 22.67 11.11
CA THR A 2 10.78 23.24 10.24
C THR A 2 10.11 22.13 9.43
N SER A 3 8.78 22.19 9.28
CA SER A 3 8.05 21.25 8.42
C SER A 3 8.58 21.35 6.99
N PRO A 4 8.82 20.23 6.28
CA PRO A 4 9.22 20.28 4.88
C PRO A 4 8.15 21.00 4.05
N SER A 5 8.57 21.68 2.99
CA SER A 5 7.61 22.25 2.03
C SER A 5 6.74 21.15 1.43
N VAL A 6 5.52 21.49 1.05
CA VAL A 6 4.56 20.56 0.42
C VAL A 6 5.20 19.86 -0.79
N LEU A 7 5.92 20.60 -1.63
CA LEU A 7 6.62 20.05 -2.79
C LEU A 7 7.65 18.98 -2.40
N ARG A 8 8.44 19.23 -1.35
CA ARG A 8 9.42 18.27 -0.86
C ARG A 8 8.76 17.02 -0.30
N GLN A 9 7.64 17.18 0.39
CA GLN A 9 6.87 16.06 0.93
C GLN A 9 6.25 15.18 -0.17
N VAL A 10 5.72 15.81 -1.23
CA VAL A 10 5.25 15.10 -2.41
C VAL A 10 6.39 14.34 -3.06
N ALA A 11 7.53 14.97 -3.31
CA ALA A 11 8.69 14.32 -3.89
C ALA A 11 9.16 13.10 -3.06
N LEU A 12 9.21 13.25 -1.73
CA LEU A 12 9.55 12.15 -0.82
C LEU A 12 8.56 10.98 -0.94
N GLY A 13 7.26 11.25 -0.94
CA GLY A 13 6.23 10.21 -1.12
C GLY A 13 6.36 9.49 -2.47
N LEU A 14 6.56 10.24 -3.55
CA LEU A 14 6.75 9.68 -4.90
C LEU A 14 8.00 8.78 -4.97
N CYS A 15 9.11 9.17 -4.34
CA CYS A 15 10.32 8.34 -4.25
C CYS A 15 10.08 6.99 -3.56
N TRP A 16 9.10 6.91 -2.65
CA TRP A 16 8.72 5.67 -1.98
C TRP A 16 7.68 4.84 -2.75
N GLY A 17 6.96 5.43 -3.71
CA GLY A 17 5.96 4.73 -4.51
C GLY A 17 6.56 3.61 -5.35
N LEU A 18 7.67 3.88 -6.06
CA LEU A 18 8.37 2.90 -6.88
C LEU A 18 8.88 1.68 -6.06
N PRO A 19 9.61 1.86 -4.94
CA PRO A 19 9.95 0.75 -4.05
C PRO A 19 8.74 -0.01 -3.53
N THR A 20 7.66 0.68 -3.19
CA THR A 20 6.42 0.03 -2.68
C THR A 20 5.80 -0.87 -3.73
N TYR A 21 5.68 -0.37 -4.96
CA TYR A 21 5.26 -1.15 -6.11
C TYR A 21 6.20 -2.33 -6.37
N GLY A 22 7.51 -2.09 -6.38
CA GLY A 22 8.53 -3.12 -6.62
C GLY A 22 8.51 -4.26 -5.59
N VAL A 23 8.29 -3.95 -4.30
CA VAL A 23 8.11 -4.97 -3.26
C VAL A 23 6.85 -5.80 -3.51
N GLY A 24 5.75 -5.17 -3.93
CA GLY A 24 4.54 -5.87 -4.31
C GLY A 24 4.75 -6.82 -5.49
N VAL A 25 5.42 -6.36 -6.55
CA VAL A 25 5.76 -7.19 -7.73
C VAL A 25 6.65 -8.36 -7.35
N LEU A 26 7.69 -8.12 -6.53
CA LEU A 26 8.56 -9.21 -6.06
C LEU A 26 7.78 -10.24 -5.25
N ALA A 27 6.92 -9.80 -4.33
CA ALA A 27 6.06 -10.69 -3.56
C ALA A 27 5.08 -11.47 -4.46
N LEU A 28 4.56 -10.85 -5.51
CA LEU A 28 3.69 -11.50 -6.49
C LEU A 28 4.42 -12.61 -7.23
N LEU A 29 5.62 -12.32 -7.75
CA LEU A 29 6.45 -13.28 -8.48
C LEU A 29 6.83 -14.48 -7.60
N LEU A 30 7.29 -14.20 -6.37
CA LEU A 30 7.60 -15.25 -5.41
C LEU A 30 6.35 -16.05 -5.02
N GLY A 31 5.23 -15.39 -4.82
CA GLY A 31 3.95 -16.03 -4.52
C GLY A 31 3.49 -16.96 -5.64
N LYS A 32 3.58 -16.53 -6.91
CA LYS A 32 3.24 -17.38 -8.06
C LYS A 32 4.20 -18.56 -8.23
N LEU A 33 5.47 -18.39 -7.87
CA LEU A 33 6.46 -19.46 -7.90
C LEU A 33 6.22 -20.51 -6.80
N MET A 34 5.81 -20.09 -5.60
CA MET A 34 5.75 -20.94 -4.42
C MET A 34 4.35 -21.49 -4.10
N LEU A 35 3.29 -20.81 -4.52
CA LEU A 35 1.91 -21.19 -4.19
C LEU A 35 1.23 -21.94 -5.34
N PRO A 36 0.49 -23.02 -5.04
CA PRO A 36 -0.41 -23.65 -5.99
C PRO A 36 -1.40 -22.65 -6.61
N HIS A 37 -1.72 -22.82 -7.89
CA HIS A 37 -2.63 -21.94 -8.65
C HIS A 37 -3.99 -21.71 -7.96
N HIS A 38 -4.54 -22.72 -7.28
CA HIS A 38 -5.83 -22.58 -6.58
C HIS A 38 -5.79 -21.58 -5.41
N LEU A 39 -4.61 -21.17 -4.95
CA LEU A 39 -4.42 -20.15 -3.90
C LEU A 39 -4.20 -18.74 -4.45
N TRP A 40 -4.18 -18.56 -5.77
CA TRP A 40 -3.91 -17.25 -6.36
C TRP A 40 -5.07 -16.26 -6.15
N GLY A 41 -6.30 -16.77 -5.99
CA GLY A 41 -7.47 -15.92 -5.84
C GLY A 41 -7.82 -15.17 -7.12
N ALA A 42 -8.63 -14.12 -6.99
CA ALA A 42 -9.05 -13.29 -8.11
C ALA A 42 -8.01 -12.20 -8.42
N ASP A 43 -7.88 -11.84 -9.70
CA ASP A 43 -7.10 -10.66 -10.10
C ASP A 43 -7.88 -9.39 -9.73
N ALA A 44 -7.60 -8.86 -8.54
CA ALA A 44 -8.27 -7.67 -8.03
C ALA A 44 -7.99 -6.41 -8.85
N GLY A 45 -6.86 -6.35 -9.56
CA GLY A 45 -6.51 -5.23 -10.44
C GLY A 45 -7.35 -5.25 -11.70
N ALA A 46 -7.39 -6.40 -12.38
CA ALA A 46 -8.21 -6.60 -13.58
C ALA A 46 -9.71 -6.44 -13.29
N ALA A 47 -10.17 -6.94 -12.13
CA ALA A 47 -11.57 -6.85 -11.72
C ALA A 47 -12.10 -5.40 -11.61
N MET A 48 -11.23 -4.40 -11.40
CA MET A 48 -11.65 -2.99 -11.42
C MET A 48 -11.95 -2.48 -12.84
N PHE A 49 -11.23 -2.97 -13.85
CA PHE A 49 -11.47 -2.63 -15.26
C PHE A 49 -12.65 -3.41 -15.85
N GLU A 50 -12.88 -4.65 -15.39
CA GLU A 50 -14.02 -5.49 -15.81
C GLU A 50 -15.39 -4.91 -15.42
N ARG A 51 -15.44 -4.00 -14.45
CA ARG A 51 -16.67 -3.31 -14.02
C ARG A 51 -17.07 -2.13 -14.91
N GLU A 52 -16.41 -1.95 -16.07
CA GLU A 52 -16.62 -0.84 -17.00
C GLU A 52 -16.56 0.55 -16.33
N MET A 53 -15.79 0.68 -15.24
CA MET A 53 -15.68 1.93 -14.53
C MET A 53 -15.00 3.00 -15.41
N PRO A 54 -15.57 4.21 -15.56
CA PRO A 54 -14.90 5.30 -16.26
C PRO A 54 -13.53 5.59 -15.67
N VAL A 55 -12.54 5.91 -16.51
CA VAL A 55 -11.14 6.18 -16.11
C VAL A 55 -11.04 7.19 -14.97
N PHE A 56 -11.87 8.24 -14.99
CA PHE A 56 -11.94 9.22 -13.91
C PHE A 56 -12.33 8.60 -12.56
N GLN A 57 -13.29 7.67 -12.55
CA GLN A 57 -13.71 6.98 -11.33
C GLN A 57 -12.60 6.03 -10.84
N LEU A 58 -11.94 5.30 -11.74
CA LEU A 58 -10.80 4.45 -11.39
C LEU A 58 -9.67 5.25 -10.75
N PHE A 59 -9.34 6.40 -11.33
CA PHE A 59 -8.33 7.30 -10.79
C PHE A 59 -8.76 7.85 -9.42
N PHE A 60 -9.99 8.37 -9.31
CA PHE A 60 -10.48 8.92 -8.05
C PHE A 60 -10.49 7.88 -6.93
N TRP A 61 -11.07 6.71 -7.17
CA TRP A 61 -11.16 5.67 -6.14
C TRP A 61 -9.81 5.02 -5.87
N GLY A 62 -9.08 4.59 -6.89
CA GLY A 62 -7.83 3.84 -6.74
C GLY A 62 -6.60 4.67 -6.37
N VAL A 63 -6.55 5.95 -6.76
CA VAL A 63 -5.35 6.81 -6.60
C VAL A 63 -5.56 7.93 -5.59
N ILE A 64 -6.79 8.38 -5.34
CA ILE A 64 -7.08 9.45 -4.38
C ILE A 64 -7.72 8.91 -3.12
N TYR A 65 -8.95 8.41 -3.22
CA TYR A 65 -9.76 8.09 -2.05
C TYR A 65 -9.23 6.87 -1.29
N ALA A 66 -9.03 5.74 -1.96
CA ALA A 66 -8.59 4.51 -1.31
C ALA A 66 -7.23 4.70 -0.61
N PRO A 67 -6.20 5.32 -1.23
CA PRO A 67 -4.94 5.56 -0.53
C PRO A 67 -5.07 6.40 0.73
N ILE A 68 -5.96 7.39 0.77
CA ILE A 68 -6.23 8.17 1.98
C ILE A 68 -6.85 7.25 3.04
N PHE A 69 -8.01 6.67 2.74
CA PHE A 69 -8.75 5.86 3.71
C PHE A 69 -7.97 4.64 4.20
N GLU A 70 -7.40 3.87 3.27
CA GLU A 70 -6.68 2.65 3.60
C GLU A 70 -5.41 2.96 4.39
N THR A 71 -4.64 4.00 4.05
CA THR A 71 -3.44 4.36 4.83
C THR A 71 -3.80 4.74 6.27
N PHE A 72 -4.98 5.34 6.47
CA PHE A 72 -5.47 5.67 7.79
C PHE A 72 -5.76 4.41 8.61
N VAL A 73 -6.48 3.45 8.03
CA VAL A 73 -6.87 2.19 8.69
C VAL A 73 -5.69 1.22 8.85
N GLY A 74 -4.83 1.14 7.85
CA GLY A 74 -3.79 0.13 7.74
C GLY A 74 -2.44 0.52 8.31
N GLN A 75 -2.12 1.82 8.33
CA GLN A 75 -0.87 2.33 8.91
C GLN A 75 -1.13 3.23 10.10
N LEU A 76 -1.84 4.35 9.95
CA LEU A 76 -1.94 5.33 11.03
C LEU A 76 -2.54 4.75 12.31
N LEU A 77 -3.77 4.24 12.25
CA LEU A 77 -4.49 3.73 13.41
C LEU A 77 -3.72 2.61 14.15
N PRO A 78 -3.39 1.47 13.51
CA PRO A 78 -2.75 0.37 14.22
C PRO A 78 -1.36 0.75 14.76
N LEU A 79 -0.57 1.53 14.01
CA LEU A 79 0.78 1.90 14.44
C LEU A 79 0.74 2.90 15.60
N GLU A 80 -0.14 3.90 15.57
CA GLU A 80 -0.24 4.85 16.69
C GLU A 80 -0.78 4.19 17.96
N ILE A 81 -1.76 3.27 17.83
CA ILE A 81 -2.25 2.50 18.98
C ILE A 81 -1.09 1.70 19.60
N LEU A 82 -0.37 0.91 18.81
CA LEU A 82 0.75 0.11 19.31
C LEU A 82 1.88 0.96 19.90
N ARG A 83 2.21 2.09 19.27
CA ARG A 83 3.23 3.02 19.78
C ARG A 83 2.85 3.60 21.14
N ARG A 84 1.57 3.87 21.40
CA ARG A 84 1.09 4.33 22.72
C ARG A 84 1.31 3.29 23.82
N PHE A 85 1.36 2.02 23.47
CA PHE A 85 1.71 0.92 24.38
C PHE A 85 3.21 0.60 24.40
N GLY A 86 4.06 1.43 23.81
CA GLY A 86 5.52 1.23 23.81
C GLY A 86 6.00 0.10 22.89
N ALA A 87 5.18 -0.33 21.92
CA ALA A 87 5.58 -1.37 20.98
C ALA A 87 6.83 -0.97 20.18
N ARG A 88 7.77 -1.92 20.05
CA ARG A 88 8.97 -1.74 19.23
C ARG A 88 8.62 -1.59 17.75
N ARG A 89 9.45 -0.85 17.00
CA ARG A 89 9.25 -0.56 15.58
C ARG A 89 8.93 -1.79 14.73
N ALA A 90 9.64 -2.90 14.95
CA ALA A 90 9.42 -4.15 14.22
C ALA A 90 8.00 -4.73 14.43
N LEU A 91 7.47 -4.65 15.66
CA LEU A 91 6.12 -5.11 15.97
C LEU A 91 5.07 -4.24 15.28
N CYS A 92 5.27 -2.91 15.28
CA CYS A 92 4.40 -1.99 14.56
C CYS A 92 4.36 -2.28 13.05
N ILE A 93 5.51 -2.55 12.44
CA ILE A 93 5.60 -2.93 11.02
C ILE A 93 4.88 -4.24 10.75
N ALA A 94 5.11 -5.26 11.59
CA ALA A 94 4.45 -6.56 11.45
C ALA A 94 2.93 -6.43 11.58
N ALA A 95 2.44 -5.66 12.57
CA ALA A 95 1.00 -5.44 12.75
C ALA A 95 0.37 -4.69 11.57
N GLY A 96 1.00 -3.63 11.07
CA GLY A 96 0.51 -2.91 9.89
C GLY A 96 0.48 -3.80 8.64
N ALA A 97 1.52 -4.62 8.44
CA ALA A 97 1.56 -5.61 7.36
C ALA A 97 0.41 -6.63 7.47
N LEU A 98 0.13 -7.12 8.68
CA LEU A 98 -0.94 -8.09 8.93
C LEU A 98 -2.34 -7.48 8.71
N VAL A 99 -2.59 -6.28 9.23
CA VAL A 99 -3.87 -5.57 9.00
C VAL A 99 -4.08 -5.32 7.50
N TRP A 100 -3.03 -4.87 6.80
CA TRP A 100 -3.08 -4.62 5.37
C TRP A 100 -3.34 -5.89 4.56
N GLY A 101 -2.57 -6.95 4.83
CA GLY A 101 -2.69 -8.24 4.17
C GLY A 101 -4.03 -8.90 4.44
N ALA A 102 -4.54 -8.85 5.68
CA ALA A 102 -5.84 -9.40 6.04
C ALA A 102 -6.98 -8.69 5.29
N GLY A 103 -6.93 -7.34 5.19
CA GLY A 103 -7.92 -6.58 4.43
C GLY A 103 -7.99 -7.03 2.96
N HIS A 104 -6.84 -7.21 2.31
CA HIS A 104 -6.77 -7.61 0.90
C HIS A 104 -7.05 -9.10 0.68
N TYR A 105 -6.72 -9.95 1.66
CA TYR A 105 -7.06 -11.36 1.65
C TYR A 105 -8.58 -11.59 1.54
N LEU A 106 -9.37 -10.81 2.27
CA LEU A 106 -10.83 -10.96 2.30
C LEU A 106 -11.50 -10.74 0.93
N TYR A 107 -10.88 -9.93 0.06
CA TYR A 107 -11.46 -9.58 -1.24
C TYR A 107 -10.72 -10.17 -2.45
N GLY A 108 -9.46 -10.58 -2.32
CA GLY A 108 -8.68 -11.15 -3.43
C GLY A 108 -7.96 -12.46 -3.13
N GLY A 109 -8.14 -13.05 -1.96
CA GLY A 109 -7.57 -14.36 -1.61
C GLY A 109 -6.11 -14.32 -1.15
N MET A 110 -5.49 -15.50 -1.05
CA MET A 110 -4.19 -15.69 -0.38
C MET A 110 -3.06 -14.90 -1.05
N LEU A 111 -2.89 -15.02 -2.36
CA LEU A 111 -1.82 -14.33 -3.07
C LEU A 111 -1.98 -12.80 -2.97
N HIS A 112 -3.19 -12.27 -3.12
CA HIS A 112 -3.43 -10.84 -2.94
C HIS A 112 -3.09 -10.39 -1.51
N GLY A 113 -3.51 -11.15 -0.50
CA GLY A 113 -3.19 -10.87 0.89
C GLY A 113 -1.68 -10.86 1.19
N LEU A 114 -0.90 -11.78 0.60
CA LEU A 114 0.55 -11.85 0.79
C LEU A 114 1.29 -10.69 0.10
N VAL A 115 0.90 -10.37 -1.15
CA VAL A 115 1.43 -9.21 -1.89
C VAL A 115 1.15 -7.93 -1.12
N ALA A 116 -0.08 -7.78 -0.65
CA ALA A 116 -0.51 -6.65 0.15
C ALA A 116 0.25 -6.60 1.50
N ALA A 117 0.46 -7.73 2.17
CA ALA A 117 1.24 -7.73 3.42
C ALA A 117 2.67 -7.22 3.21
N ALA A 118 3.32 -7.58 2.09
CA ALA A 118 4.66 -7.12 1.76
C ALA A 118 4.71 -5.59 1.52
N SER A 119 3.79 -5.05 0.70
CA SER A 119 3.71 -3.60 0.48
C SER A 119 3.27 -2.85 1.74
N GLY A 120 2.34 -3.40 2.52
CA GLY A 120 1.87 -2.88 3.80
C GLY A 120 2.98 -2.80 4.86
N ALA A 121 3.94 -3.72 4.85
CA ALA A 121 5.13 -3.65 5.69
C ALA A 121 6.01 -2.44 5.33
N LEU A 122 6.22 -2.19 4.02
CA LEU A 122 6.99 -1.05 3.55
C LEU A 122 6.26 0.28 3.82
N LEU A 123 4.95 0.37 3.59
CA LEU A 123 4.13 1.53 3.97
C LEU A 123 4.20 1.81 5.48
N SER A 124 4.15 0.76 6.31
CA SER A 124 4.32 0.87 7.76
C SER A 124 5.72 1.38 8.13
N TYR A 125 6.76 0.89 7.44
CA TYR A 125 8.13 1.37 7.60
C TYR A 125 8.25 2.86 7.24
N ILE A 126 7.66 3.28 6.11
CA ILE A 126 7.63 4.68 5.64
C ILE A 126 6.95 5.56 6.68
N TYR A 127 5.74 5.20 7.13
CA TYR A 127 5.04 5.93 8.18
C TYR A 127 5.94 6.13 9.41
N LEU A 128 6.53 5.06 9.94
CA LEU A 128 7.39 5.12 11.12
C LEU A 128 8.69 5.90 10.90
N ARG A 129 9.23 5.89 9.67
CA ARG A 129 10.45 6.62 9.26
C ARG A 129 10.26 8.13 9.34
N TYR A 130 9.06 8.62 9.04
CA TYR A 130 8.72 10.04 9.03
C TYR A 130 7.81 10.44 10.20
N ARG A 131 7.66 9.58 11.21
CA ARG A 131 6.78 9.82 12.35
C ARG A 131 7.33 10.79 13.38
N GLU A 132 8.65 10.84 13.55
CA GLU A 132 9.30 11.69 14.56
C GLU A 132 8.93 13.18 14.40
N PRO A 133 8.95 13.77 13.18
CA PRO A 133 8.55 15.17 13.02
C PRO A 133 7.03 15.42 13.15
N GLY A 134 6.19 14.38 13.06
CA GLY A 134 4.75 14.49 13.27
C GLY A 134 3.91 13.44 12.54
N VAL A 135 2.67 13.23 13.02
CA VAL A 135 1.69 12.30 12.41
C VAL A 135 1.32 12.73 10.99
N ALA A 136 1.07 14.03 10.78
CA ALA A 136 0.65 14.54 9.47
C ALA A 136 1.69 14.26 8.38
N LEU A 137 2.98 14.44 8.70
CA LEU A 137 4.07 14.14 7.77
C LEU A 137 4.16 12.65 7.45
N ALA A 138 4.15 11.80 8.46
CA ALA A 138 4.18 10.35 8.29
C ALA A 138 3.01 9.83 7.45
N TYR A 139 1.80 10.29 7.78
CA TYR A 139 0.57 9.89 7.13
C TYR A 139 0.58 10.28 5.66
N SER A 140 0.77 11.57 5.34
CA SER A 140 0.70 12.00 3.94
C SER A 140 1.86 11.47 3.11
N THR A 141 3.07 11.28 3.66
CA THR A 141 4.16 10.62 2.92
C THR A 141 3.82 9.17 2.60
N ALA A 142 3.26 8.41 3.54
CA ALA A 142 2.80 7.04 3.28
C ALA A 142 1.62 7.01 2.29
N THR A 143 0.64 7.92 2.41
CA THR A 143 -0.49 8.03 1.49
C THR A 143 -0.04 8.35 0.07
N ILE A 144 0.92 9.27 -0.12
CA ILE A 144 1.44 9.61 -1.45
C ILE A 144 2.23 8.45 -2.04
N ALA A 145 3.03 7.73 -1.23
CA ALA A 145 3.72 6.52 -1.67
C ALA A 145 2.73 5.44 -2.12
N HIS A 146 1.67 5.23 -1.34
CA HIS A 146 0.61 4.30 -1.65
C HIS A 146 -0.15 4.70 -2.92
N ALA A 147 -0.57 5.96 -3.05
CA ALA A 147 -1.22 6.48 -4.26
C ALA A 147 -0.35 6.31 -5.51
N CYS A 148 0.95 6.58 -5.41
CA CYS A 148 1.90 6.36 -6.49
C CYS A 148 2.01 4.87 -6.85
N SER A 149 2.08 3.98 -5.86
CA SER A 149 2.08 2.53 -6.08
C SER A 149 0.80 2.07 -6.78
N ASN A 150 -0.37 2.55 -6.35
CA ASN A 150 -1.65 2.20 -6.99
C ASN A 150 -1.75 2.72 -8.41
N ALA A 151 -1.27 3.95 -8.68
CA ALA A 151 -1.22 4.48 -10.03
C ALA A 151 -0.38 3.59 -10.95
N LEU A 152 0.77 3.08 -10.47
CA LEU A 152 1.60 2.14 -11.24
C LEU A 152 0.88 0.82 -11.50
N VAL A 153 0.19 0.25 -10.49
CA VAL A 153 -0.64 -0.96 -10.67
C VAL A 153 -1.70 -0.72 -11.75
N LEU A 154 -2.43 0.39 -11.68
CA LEU A 154 -3.47 0.71 -12.67
C LEU A 154 -2.90 0.91 -14.07
N ILE A 155 -1.76 1.59 -14.21
CA ILE A 155 -1.07 1.78 -15.50
C ILE A 155 -0.67 0.43 -16.09
N VAL A 156 -0.07 -0.45 -15.30
CA VAL A 156 0.38 -1.79 -15.74
C VAL A 156 -0.80 -2.66 -16.16
N ASN A 157 -1.90 -2.62 -15.41
CA ASN A 157 -3.15 -3.30 -15.76
C ASN A 157 -3.75 -2.74 -17.06
N TYR A 158 -3.82 -1.41 -17.19
CA TYR A 158 -4.35 -0.76 -18.39
C TYR A 158 -3.54 -1.09 -19.65
N LEU A 159 -2.22 -1.24 -19.53
CA LEU A 159 -1.34 -1.62 -20.64
C LEU A 159 -1.35 -3.13 -20.95
N GLY A 160 -2.11 -3.94 -20.20
CA GLY A 160 -2.13 -5.40 -20.37
C GLY A 160 -0.81 -6.08 -19.99
N LEU A 161 0.01 -5.43 -19.17
CA LEU A 161 1.30 -5.93 -18.70
C LEU A 161 1.20 -6.74 -17.40
N THR A 162 -0.03 -7.11 -17.02
CA THR A 162 -0.32 -7.95 -15.85
C THR A 162 0.33 -9.31 -15.97
N MET A 163 1.12 -9.67 -14.95
CA MET A 163 1.73 -10.99 -14.79
C MET A 163 0.81 -11.93 -14.04
#